data_AF-A0A0A7S090-F1
#
_entry.id   AF-A0A0A7S090-F1
#
_cell.length_a   1.000
_cell.length_b   1.000
_cell.length_c   1.000
_cell.angle_alpha   90.00
_cell.angle_beta   90.00
_cell.angle_gamma   90.00
#
_symmetry.space_group_name_H-M   'P 1'
#
loop_
_entity.id
_entity.type
_entity.pdbx_description
1 polymer ?
#
loop_
_entity_poly.entity_id
_entity_poly.type
_entity_poly.pdbx_seq_one_letter_code
_entity_poly.pdbx_strand_id
1 'polypeptide(L)'
;MDILKKIVSGKLTLAVIFWGYYFGFMIISTICMFISRRFPFNNTMHYFIFLVTIIIQLLMIIAVIIGISRILKYQGVTFWCLAALIVCVLHSLGIIVGLFEGKYSYDVFLHKYLSIKESAN
;
A
#
# COMPACT_ATOMS: atom_id res chain seq x y z
N MET A 1 17.00 1.03 -27.65
CA MET A 1 16.04 0.25 -28.47
C MET A 1 15.66 -1.11 -27.85
N ASP A 2 16.07 -1.40 -26.60
CA ASP A 2 15.73 -2.66 -25.91
C ASP A 2 14.46 -2.61 -25.06
N ILE A 3 14.04 -1.42 -24.59
CA ILE A 3 12.85 -1.27 -23.76
C ILE A 3 11.59 -1.57 -24.59
N LEU A 4 11.53 -1.09 -25.84
CA LEU A 4 10.41 -1.38 -26.75
C LEU A 4 10.26 -2.88 -27.05
N LYS A 5 11.37 -3.59 -27.30
CA LYS A 5 11.36 -5.06 -27.47
C LYS A 5 10.95 -5.79 -26.18
N LYS A 6 11.37 -5.31 -25.01
CA LYS A 6 10.95 -5.85 -23.71
C LYS A 6 9.47 -5.58 -23.38
N ILE A 7 8.91 -4.45 -23.83
CA ILE A 7 7.46 -4.16 -23.78
C ILE A 7 6.69 -5.19 -24.62
N VAL A 8 7.13 -5.41 -25.86
CA VAL A 8 6.49 -6.37 -26.77
C VAL A 8 6.65 -7.82 -26.29
N SER A 9 7.68 -8.13 -25.50
CA SER A 9 7.91 -9.48 -24.93
C SER A 9 6.98 -9.87 -23.78
N GLY A 10 6.03 -9.02 -23.36
CA GLY A 10 5.06 -9.28 -22.28
C GLY A 10 5.63 -9.20 -20.86
N LYS A 11 6.95 -9.36 -20.69
CA LYS A 11 7.64 -9.30 -19.39
C LYS A 11 7.65 -7.90 -18.77
N LEU A 12 7.79 -6.83 -19.57
CA LEU A 12 7.71 -5.45 -19.04
C LEU A 12 6.27 -5.06 -18.73
N THR A 13 5.31 -5.49 -19.56
CA THR A 13 3.88 -5.24 -19.37
C THR A 13 3.38 -5.76 -18.03
N LEU A 14 3.80 -6.97 -17.65
CA LEU A 14 3.43 -7.57 -16.38
C LEU A 14 3.95 -6.78 -15.17
N ALA A 15 5.22 -6.34 -15.21
CA ALA A 15 5.79 -5.52 -14.13
C ALA A 15 5.07 -4.17 -13.98
N VAL A 16 4.75 -3.50 -15.10
CA VAL A 16 3.98 -2.25 -15.10
C VAL A 16 2.59 -2.44 -14.50
N ILE A 17 1.93 -3.59 -14.76
CA ILE A 17 0.64 -3.91 -14.15
C ILE A 17 0.75 -4.02 -12.62
N PHE A 18 1.80 -4.65 -12.08
CA PHE A 18 1.99 -4.72 -10.62
C PHE A 18 2.24 -3.35 -9.98
N TRP A 19 3.07 -2.52 -10.61
CA TRP A 19 3.29 -1.16 -10.15
C TRP A 19 2.01 -0.33 -10.21
N GLY A 20 1.27 -0.42 -11.30
CA GLY A 20 -0.03 0.24 -11.46
C GLY A 20 -1.04 -0.22 -10.41
N TYR A 21 -1.09 -1.52 -10.12
CA TYR A 21 -1.97 -2.06 -9.10
C TYR A 21 -1.60 -1.56 -7.69
N TYR A 22 -0.31 -1.62 -7.36
CA TYR A 22 0.20 -1.15 -6.08
C TYR A 22 -0.07 0.36 -5.87
N PHE A 23 0.35 1.21 -6.82
CA PHE A 23 0.12 2.65 -6.72
C PHE A 23 -1.36 3.03 -6.79
N GLY A 24 -2.12 2.36 -7.66
CA GLY A 24 -3.57 2.56 -7.77
C GLY A 24 -4.27 2.28 -6.45
N PHE A 25 -3.92 1.17 -5.80
CA PHE A 25 -4.48 0.82 -4.49
C PHE A 25 -4.12 1.84 -3.40
N MET A 26 -2.87 2.32 -3.37
CA MET A 26 -2.43 3.36 -2.43
C MET A 26 -3.24 4.66 -2.58
N ILE A 27 -3.45 5.09 -3.82
CA ILE A 27 -4.20 6.31 -4.13
C ILE A 27 -5.67 6.13 -3.71
N ILE A 28 -6.30 5.01 -4.10
CA ILE A 28 -7.70 4.71 -3.75
C ILE A 28 -7.88 4.67 -2.23
N SER A 29 -7.02 3.95 -1.51
CA SER A 29 -7.05 3.85 -0.04
C SER A 29 -6.94 5.23 0.62
N THR A 30 -6.06 6.09 0.12
CA THR A 30 -5.88 7.46 0.62
C THR A 30 -7.12 8.30 0.38
N ILE A 31 -7.73 8.20 -0.81
CA ILE A 31 -8.96 8.93 -1.15
C ILE A 31 -10.13 8.45 -0.28
N CYS A 32 -10.28 7.14 -0.07
CA CYS A 32 -11.31 6.59 0.81
C CYS A 32 -11.17 7.11 2.25
N MET A 33 -9.94 7.17 2.77
CA MET A 33 -9.65 7.74 4.09
C MET A 33 -9.91 9.25 4.17
N PHE A 34 -9.71 9.98 3.07
CA PHE A 34 -10.04 11.40 3.02
C PHE A 34 -11.54 11.64 2.98
N ILE A 35 -12.27 10.83 2.20
CA ILE A 35 -13.73 10.89 2.09
C ILE A 35 -14.39 10.52 3.41
N SER A 36 -13.90 9.50 4.12
CA SER A 36 -14.48 9.08 5.41
C SER A 36 -14.51 10.22 6.44
N ARG A 37 -13.52 11.13 6.40
CA ARG A 37 -13.45 12.33 7.26
C ARG A 37 -14.56 13.36 7.03
N ARG A 38 -15.22 13.34 5.88
CA ARG A 38 -16.35 14.24 5.60
C ARG A 38 -17.66 13.72 6.19
N PHE A 39 -17.70 12.48 6.65
CA PHE A 39 -18.87 11.91 7.30
C PHE A 39 -18.87 12.21 8.80
N PRO A 40 -20.05 12.35 9.43
CA PRO A 40 -20.19 12.65 10.84
C PRO A 40 -19.94 11.42 11.73
N PHE A 41 -18.85 10.68 11.48
CA PHE A 41 -18.44 9.57 12.33
C PHE A 41 -17.68 10.10 13.55
N ASN A 42 -17.84 9.41 14.70
CA ASN A 42 -17.04 9.71 15.88
C ASN A 42 -15.56 9.28 15.67
N ASN A 43 -14.67 9.73 16.56
CA ASN A 43 -13.23 9.47 16.46
C ASN A 43 -12.90 7.97 16.53
N THR A 44 -13.64 7.21 17.34
CA THR A 44 -13.50 5.76 17.46
C THR A 44 -13.81 5.04 16.15
N MET A 45 -14.88 5.43 15.45
CA MET A 45 -15.23 4.88 14.14
C MET A 45 -14.18 5.23 13.08
N HIS A 46 -13.69 6.48 13.06
CA HIS A 46 -12.59 6.86 12.17
C HIS A 46 -11.33 6.04 12.41
N TYR A 47 -11.00 5.76 13.68
CA TYR A 47 -9.89 4.90 14.04
C TYR A 47 -10.09 3.45 13.55
N PHE A 48 -11.29 2.88 13.72
CA PHE A 48 -11.58 1.55 13.19
C PHE A 48 -11.46 1.50 11.66
N ILE A 49 -11.99 2.50 10.94
CA ILE A 49 -11.85 2.61 9.48
C ILE A 49 -10.37 2.68 9.09
N PHE A 50 -9.58 3.47 9.82
CA PHE A 50 -8.14 3.58 9.61
C PHE A 50 -7.42 2.24 9.80
N LEU A 51 -7.68 1.57 10.91
CA LEU A 51 -7.04 0.30 11.25
C LEU A 51 -7.42 -0.82 10.26
N VAL A 52 -8.70 -0.92 9.90
CA VAL A 52 -9.17 -1.83 8.84
C VAL A 52 -8.49 -1.54 7.52
N THR A 53 -8.34 -0.26 7.15
CA THR A 53 -7.65 0.13 5.92
C THR A 53 -6.19 -0.33 5.90
N ILE A 54 -5.46 -0.15 7.01
CA ILE A 54 -4.06 -0.61 7.16
C ILE A 54 -3.97 -2.14 7.05
N ILE A 55 -4.90 -2.88 7.67
CA ILE A 55 -4.93 -4.35 7.58
C ILE A 55 -5.19 -4.81 6.15
N ILE A 56 -6.19 -4.24 5.47
CA ILE A 56 -6.48 -4.56 4.07
C ILE A 56 -5.26 -4.24 3.20
N GLN A 57 -4.63 -3.09 3.39
CA GLN A 57 -3.42 -2.71 2.67
C GLN A 57 -2.29 -3.72 2.84
N LEU A 58 -2.07 -4.23 4.06
CA LEU A 58 -1.09 -5.27 4.33
C LEU A 58 -1.42 -6.58 3.59
N LEU A 59 -2.68 -7.04 3.64
CA LEU A 59 -3.13 -8.24 2.93
C LEU A 59 -2.94 -8.11 1.41
N MET A 60 -3.23 -6.95 0.86
CA MET A 60 -3.06 -6.66 -0.57
C MET A 60 -1.58 -6.69 -0.98
N ILE A 61 -0.69 -6.11 -0.16
CA ILE A 61 0.75 -6.15 -0.43
C ILE A 61 1.26 -7.60 -0.37
N ILE A 62 0.82 -8.41 0.60
CA ILE A 62 1.16 -9.84 0.68
C ILE A 62 0.68 -10.58 -0.58
N ALA A 63 -0.55 -10.33 -1.04
CA ALA A 63 -1.07 -10.93 -2.27
C ALA A 63 -0.21 -10.55 -3.50
N VAL A 64 0.23 -9.30 -3.59
CA VAL A 64 1.15 -8.83 -4.64
C VAL A 64 2.51 -9.52 -4.55
N ILE A 65 3.08 -9.66 -3.36
CA ILE A 65 4.34 -10.38 -3.12
C ILE A 65 4.24 -11.84 -3.59
N ILE A 66 3.13 -12.52 -3.27
CA ILE A 66 2.87 -13.90 -3.72
C ILE A 66 2.75 -13.97 -5.24
N GLY A 67 2.01 -13.04 -5.85
CA GLY A 67 1.86 -12.95 -7.31
C GLY A 67 3.21 -12.78 -8.03
N ILE A 68 4.00 -11.80 -7.58
CA ILE A 68 5.34 -11.50 -8.10
C ILE A 68 6.27 -12.72 -7.91
N SER A 69 6.25 -13.35 -6.74
CA SER A 69 7.08 -14.53 -6.45
C SER A 69 6.75 -15.71 -7.36
N ARG A 70 5.47 -15.95 -7.64
CA ARG A 70 5.05 -16.97 -8.61
C ARG A 70 5.58 -16.65 -10.01
N ILE A 71 5.47 -15.42 -10.46
CA ILE A 71 5.97 -15.01 -11.79
C ILE A 71 7.48 -15.20 -11.89
N LEU A 72 8.24 -14.80 -10.86
CA LEU A 72 9.69 -15.01 -10.82
C LEU A 72 10.04 -16.50 -10.96
N LYS A 73 9.26 -17.38 -10.31
CA LYS A 73 9.44 -18.83 -10.38
C LYS A 73 9.14 -19.42 -11.77
N TYR A 74 8.09 -18.96 -12.45
CA TYR A 74 7.60 -19.58 -13.69
C TYR A 74 8.04 -18.90 -15.00
N GLN A 75 8.29 -17.58 -14.99
CA GLN A 75 8.60 -16.79 -16.20
C GLN A 75 10.04 -16.24 -16.21
N GLY A 76 10.80 -16.53 -15.15
CA GLY A 76 12.18 -16.12 -14.95
C GLY A 76 12.32 -14.74 -14.30
N VAL A 77 13.50 -14.49 -13.74
CA VAL A 77 13.79 -13.25 -13.01
C VAL A 77 13.95 -12.09 -13.98
N THR A 78 13.21 -11.01 -13.74
CA THR A 78 13.43 -9.73 -14.42
C THR A 78 13.77 -8.66 -13.39
N PHE A 79 14.67 -7.75 -13.75
CA PHE A 79 15.10 -6.65 -12.87
C PHE A 79 13.92 -5.88 -12.27
N TRP A 80 12.90 -5.59 -13.08
CA TRP A 80 11.72 -4.84 -12.66
C TRP A 80 10.82 -5.60 -11.68
N CYS A 81 10.69 -6.91 -11.86
CA CYS A 81 9.91 -7.77 -10.98
C CYS A 81 10.60 -7.93 -9.62
N LEU A 82 11.94 -8.03 -9.61
CA LEU A 82 12.73 -8.03 -8.38
C LEU A 82 12.66 -6.68 -7.64
N ALA A 83 12.76 -5.56 -8.36
CA ALA A 83 12.61 -4.22 -7.76
C ALA A 83 11.21 -4.03 -7.14
N ALA A 84 10.15 -4.45 -7.84
CA ALA A 84 8.79 -4.41 -7.31
C ALA A 84 8.63 -5.28 -6.05
N LEU A 85 9.23 -6.48 -6.05
CA LEU A 85 9.24 -7.38 -4.89
C LEU A 85 9.89 -6.70 -3.68
N ILE A 86 11.08 -6.14 -3.86
CA ILE A 86 11.83 -5.47 -2.79
C ILE A 86 11.01 -4.32 -2.19
N VAL A 87 10.43 -3.47 -3.04
CA VAL A 87 9.59 -2.35 -2.59
C VAL A 87 8.37 -2.84 -1.82
N CYS A 88 7.68 -3.88 -2.30
CA CYS A 88 6.53 -4.46 -1.60
C CYS A 88 6.92 -5.07 -0.25
N VAL A 89 8.04 -5.81 -0.19
CA VAL A 89 8.55 -6.39 1.05
C VAL A 89 8.91 -5.30 2.06
N LEU A 90 9.69 -4.29 1.65
CA LEU A 90 10.05 -3.17 2.51
C LEU A 90 8.82 -2.42 3.03
N HIS A 91 7.82 -2.19 2.18
CA HIS A 91 6.59 -1.53 2.61
C HIS A 91 5.78 -2.40 3.59
N SER A 92 5.63 -3.70 3.32
CA SER A 92 4.96 -4.61 4.25
C SER A 92 5.68 -4.69 5.61
N LEU A 93 7.01 -4.70 5.63
CA LEU A 93 7.80 -4.66 6.85
C LEU A 93 7.58 -3.35 7.60
N GLY A 94 7.53 -2.22 6.90
CA GLY A 94 7.22 -0.92 7.49
C GLY A 94 5.86 -0.90 8.21
N ILE A 95 4.84 -1.51 7.61
CA ILE A 95 3.51 -1.64 8.23
C ILE A 95 3.58 -2.57 9.45
N ILE A 96 4.23 -3.73 9.33
CA ILE A 96 4.35 -4.69 10.44
C ILE A 96 5.09 -4.09 11.63
N VAL A 97 6.24 -3.46 11.40
CA VAL A 97 7.00 -2.76 12.44
C VAL A 97 6.16 -1.65 13.06
N GLY A 98 5.42 -0.88 12.25
CA GLY A 98 4.51 0.14 12.77
C GLY A 98 3.38 -0.42 13.64
N LEU A 99 2.88 -1.62 13.34
CA LEU A 99 1.90 -2.31 14.18
C LEU A 99 2.51 -2.70 15.53
N PHE A 100 3.72 -3.27 15.53
CA PHE A 100 4.41 -3.68 16.77
C PHE A 100 4.87 -2.50 17.63
N GLU A 101 5.28 -1.40 17.01
CA GLU A 101 5.68 -0.17 17.71
C GLU A 101 4.48 0.69 18.17
N GLY A 102 3.24 0.27 17.89
CA GLY A 102 2.06 1.03 18.25
C GLY A 102 1.89 2.34 17.46
N LYS A 103 2.55 2.52 16.32
CA LYS A 103 2.38 3.70 15.43
C LYS A 103 0.96 3.85 14.88
N TYR A 104 0.17 2.77 14.93
CA TYR A 104 -1.23 2.74 14.57
C TYR A 104 -2.16 2.71 15.79
N SER A 105 -1.68 3.05 16.99
CA SER A 105 -2.51 3.12 18.20
C SER A 105 -3.52 4.27 18.13
N TYR A 106 -4.57 4.18 18.95
CA TYR A 106 -5.62 5.19 19.03
C TYR A 106 -5.06 6.57 19.43
N ASP A 107 -4.13 6.62 20.38
CA ASP A 107 -3.53 7.88 20.85
C ASP A 107 -2.68 8.55 19.76
N VAL A 108 -1.89 7.76 19.02
CA VAL A 108 -1.09 8.25 17.89
C VAL A 108 -2.00 8.71 16.75
N PHE A 109 -3.09 7.98 16.49
CA PHE A 109 -4.10 8.38 15.51
C PHE A 109 -4.74 9.72 15.88
N LEU A 110 -5.15 9.88 17.15
CA LEU A 110 -5.77 11.09 17.65
C LEU A 110 -4.82 12.29 17.51
N HIS A 111 -3.57 12.12 17.96
CA HIS A 111 -2.56 13.18 17.86
C HIS A 111 -2.22 13.53 16.41
N LYS A 112 -2.04 12.55 15.52
CA LYS A 112 -1.57 12.82 14.15
C LYS A 112 -2.65 13.35 13.22
N TYR A 113 -3.91 13.00 13.47
CA TYR A 113 -4.99 13.27 12.52
C TYR A 113 -6.09 14.18 13.06
N LEU A 114 -6.19 14.35 14.39
CA LEU A 114 -7.17 15.26 15.01
C LEU A 114 -6.53 16.52 15.63
N SER A 115 -5.26 16.51 16.07
CA SER A 115 -4.62 17.74 16.61
C SER A 115 -4.45 18.84 15.54
N ILE A 116 -4.33 18.46 14.26
CA ILE A 116 -4.30 19.39 13.12
C ILE A 116 -5.62 20.17 12.99
N LYS A 117 -6.73 19.67 13.57
CA LYS A 117 -8.04 20.34 13.54
C LYS A 117 -8.15 21.47 14.57
N GLU A 118 -7.35 21.47 15.64
CA GLU A 118 -7.33 22.57 16.62
C GLU A 118 -6.42 23.72 16.19
N SER A 119 -5.41 23.49 15.34
CA SER A 119 -4.53 24.55 14.84
C SER A 119 -5.04 25.26 13.57
N ALA A 120 -6.18 24.85 13.04
CA ALA A 120 -6.75 25.36 11.78
C ALA A 120 -8.09 26.10 11.96
N ASN A 121 -8.52 26.31 13.21
CA ASN A 121 -9.60 27.21 13.62
C ASN A 121 -9.01 28.37 14.43
#